data_AF-A0A7M7NPC2-F1
#
_entry.id   AF-A0A7M7NPC2-F1
#
_cell.length_a   1.000
_cell.length_b   1.000
_cell.length_c   1.000
_cell.angle_alpha   90.00
_cell.angle_beta   90.00
_cell.angle_gamma   90.00
#
_symmetry.space_group_name_H-M   'P 1'
#
loop_
_entity.id
_entity.type
_entity.pdbx_description
1 polymer ?
#
loop_
_entity_poly.entity_id
_entity_poly.type
_entity_poly.pdbx_seq_one_letter_code
_entity_poly.pdbx_strand_id
1 'polypeptide(L)'
;MEQVCGGDKPYLSPDELKKKHNQVEEAAINQFRKVRKMGGRQYSQQYEEELLAQMKTYEQQYIKHNENKKPFNMKTILPTYNTPLVIGIVGGLIIVCFCTITPISVIRPVKTVKQIADVLKGITKCW
;
A
#
# COMPACT_ATOMS: atom_id res chain seq x y z
N MET A 1 18.67 0.16 18.12
CA MET A 1 17.90 0.63 16.96
C MET A 1 16.46 0.12 16.97
N GLU A 2 16.19 -1.12 17.39
CA GLU A 2 14.83 -1.68 17.47
C GLU A 2 13.80 -0.80 18.22
N GLN A 3 14.18 -0.16 19.33
CA GLN A 3 13.27 0.75 20.04
C GLN A 3 12.88 2.02 19.25
N VAL A 4 13.61 2.34 18.18
CA VAL A 4 13.39 3.54 17.34
C VAL A 4 12.70 3.15 16.04
N CYS A 5 13.22 2.14 15.34
CA CYS A 5 12.76 1.75 14.01
C CYS A 5 12.30 0.27 13.92
N GLY A 6 12.05 -0.39 15.05
CA GLY A 6 11.57 -1.77 15.12
C GLY A 6 10.15 -1.95 14.62
N GLY A 7 9.72 -3.19 14.39
CA GLY A 7 8.50 -3.56 13.67
C GLY A 7 7.23 -2.76 14.04
N ASP A 8 7.04 -2.50 15.33
CA ASP A 8 5.86 -1.82 15.89
C ASP A 8 5.90 -0.28 15.79
N LYS A 9 7.02 0.29 15.32
CA LYS A 9 7.22 1.75 15.21
C LYS A 9 6.80 2.25 13.82
N PRO A 10 6.17 3.45 13.73
CA PRO A 10 5.81 4.05 12.45
C PRO A 10 7.06 4.41 11.62
N TYR A 11 6.87 4.71 10.33
CA TYR A 11 7.94 5.21 9.46
C TYR A 11 8.62 6.46 10.04
N LEU A 12 9.95 6.47 10.09
CA LEU A 12 10.74 7.66 10.40
C LEU A 12 11.30 8.29 9.13
N SER A 13 11.49 9.61 9.14
CA SER A 13 12.22 10.29 8.07
C SER A 13 13.69 9.81 8.02
N PRO A 14 14.33 9.76 6.84
CA PRO A 14 15.71 9.29 6.71
C PRO A 14 16.69 10.15 7.52
N ASP A 15 16.45 11.46 7.63
CA ASP A 15 17.29 12.37 8.41
C ASP A 15 17.20 12.09 9.92
N GLU A 16 16.00 11.86 10.44
CA GLU A 16 15.82 11.48 11.85
C GLU A 16 16.38 10.09 12.14
N LEU A 17 16.18 9.14 11.23
CA LEU A 17 16.72 7.79 11.37
C LEU A 17 18.25 7.83 11.44
N LYS A 18 18.89 8.60 10.55
CA LYS A 18 20.34 8.79 10.55
C LYS A 18 20.84 9.47 11.81
N LYS A 19 20.15 10.52 12.29
CA LYS A 19 20.49 11.19 13.55
C LYS A 19 20.44 10.22 14.73
N LYS A 20 19.39 9.38 14.80
CA LYS A 20 19.24 8.37 15.85
C LYS A 20 20.28 7.26 15.73
N HIS A 21 20.63 6.85 14.51
CA HIS A 21 21.70 5.89 14.26
C HIS A 21 23.05 6.41 14.79
N ASN A 22 23.44 7.63 14.41
CA ASN A 22 24.68 8.26 14.86
C ASN A 22 24.76 8.36 16.39
N GLN A 23 23.65 8.68 17.06
CA GLN A 23 23.60 8.71 18.54
C GLN A 23 23.87 7.34 19.17
N VAL A 24 23.31 6.28 18.58
CA VAL A 24 23.51 4.90 19.06
C VAL A 24 24.93 4.43 18.75
N GLU A 25 25.46 4.78 17.58
CA GLU A 25 26.85 4.51 17.17
C GLU A 25 27.85 5.14 18.14
N GLU A 26 27.71 6.44 18.41
CA GLU A 26 28.57 7.14 19.33
C GLU A 26 28.49 6.54 20.75
N ALA A 27 27.28 6.20 21.22
CA ALA A 27 27.09 5.55 22.51
C ALA A 27 27.77 4.18 22.57
N ALA A 28 27.65 3.37 21.51
CA ALA A 28 28.26 2.04 21.42
C ALA A 28 29.80 2.13 21.39
N ILE A 29 30.37 3.04 20.62
CA ILE A 29 31.83 3.27 20.56
C ILE A 29 32.35 3.77 21.91
N ASN A 30 31.64 4.70 22.55
CA ASN A 30 31.99 5.17 23.88
C ASN A 30 31.95 4.04 24.91
N GLN A 31 30.96 3.15 24.84
CA GLN A 31 30.91 1.96 25.70
C GLN A 31 32.06 0.99 25.41
N PHE A 32 32.36 0.74 24.13
CA PHE A 32 33.48 -0.10 23.71
C PHE A 32 34.82 0.42 24.21
N ARG A 33 35.04 1.74 24.19
CA ARG A 33 36.25 2.40 24.70
C ARG A 33 36.35 2.38 26.23
N LYS A 34 35.22 2.43 26.94
CA LYS A 34 35.18 2.37 28.42
C LYS A 34 35.51 0.99 28.99
N VAL A 35 35.26 -0.08 28.25
CA VAL A 35 35.59 -1.44 28.71
C VAL A 35 37.10 -1.64 28.76
N ARG A 36 37.59 -2.17 29.88
CA ARG A 36 39.02 -2.44 30.08
C ARG A 36 39.46 -3.60 29.18
N LYS A 37 40.25 -3.30 28.15
CA LYS A 37 40.73 -4.27 27.15
C LYS A 37 42.17 -4.70 27.43
N MET A 38 42.46 -5.98 27.23
CA MET A 38 43.82 -6.54 27.23
C MET A 38 44.41 -6.47 25.81
N GLY A 39 45.73 -6.36 25.65
CA GLY A 39 46.38 -6.41 24.32
C GLY A 39 46.81 -5.07 23.71
N GLY A 40 46.68 -3.94 24.43
CA GLY A 40 47.19 -2.65 23.96
C GLY A 40 46.28 -1.92 22.96
N ARG A 41 46.70 -0.72 22.52
CA ARG A 41 45.86 0.20 21.73
C ARG A 41 45.62 -0.25 20.29
N GLN A 42 46.59 -0.91 19.66
CA GLN A 42 46.53 -1.35 18.25
C GLN A 42 45.47 -2.44 18.05
N TYR A 43 45.43 -3.46 18.91
CA TYR A 43 44.40 -4.50 18.87
C TYR A 43 43.01 -3.90 19.10
N SER A 44 42.88 -2.99 20.06
CA SER A 44 41.60 -2.32 20.30
C SER A 44 41.12 -1.49 19.09
N GLN A 45 42.02 -0.94 18.28
CA GLN A 45 41.65 -0.13 17.12
C GLN A 45 41.09 -0.99 15.99
N GLN A 46 41.68 -2.16 15.71
CA GLN A 46 41.16 -3.07 14.68
C GLN A 46 39.74 -3.53 14.99
N TYR A 47 39.47 -3.92 16.24
CA TYR A 47 38.11 -4.28 16.66
C TYR A 47 37.14 -3.08 16.65
N GLU A 48 37.64 -1.86 16.87
CA GLU A 48 36.82 -0.65 16.75
C GLU A 48 36.42 -0.39 15.29
N GLU A 49 37.35 -0.56 14.35
CA GLU A 49 37.08 -0.47 12.91
C GLU A 49 36.12 -1.55 12.44
N GLU A 50 36.30 -2.80 12.88
CA GLU A 50 35.37 -3.90 12.60
C GLU A 50 33.97 -3.62 13.16
N LEU A 51 33.89 -3.07 14.38
CA LEU A 51 32.62 -2.68 14.98
C LEU A 51 31.94 -1.59 14.14
N LEU A 52 32.66 -0.54 13.74
CA LEU A 52 32.12 0.52 12.87
C LEU A 52 31.64 -0.04 11.52
N ALA A 53 32.39 -0.97 10.92
CA ALA A 53 31.99 -1.61 9.67
C ALA A 53 30.70 -2.45 9.81
N GLN A 54 30.55 -3.16 10.93
CA GLN A 54 29.32 -3.87 11.24
C GLN A 54 28.15 -2.90 11.47
N MET A 55 28.36 -1.81 12.21
CA MET A 55 27.32 -0.80 12.46
C MET A 55 26.82 -0.15 11.17
N LYS A 56 27.71 0.15 10.23
CA LYS A 56 27.35 0.64 8.89
C LYS A 56 26.53 -0.38 8.08
N THR A 57 26.83 -1.66 8.22
CA THR A 57 26.02 -2.72 7.59
C THR A 57 24.61 -2.76 8.17
N TYR A 58 24.49 -2.64 9.50
CA TYR A 58 23.20 -2.55 10.17
C TYR A 58 22.42 -1.29 9.77
N GLU A 59 23.08 -0.14 9.60
CA GLU A 59 22.44 1.09 9.11
C GLU A 59 21.67 0.83 7.81
N GLN A 60 22.31 0.19 6.83
CA GLN A 60 21.69 -0.13 5.54
C GLN A 60 20.49 -1.08 5.69
N GLN A 61 20.57 -2.05 6.61
CA GLN A 61 19.46 -2.94 6.91
C GLN A 61 18.27 -2.19 7.53
N TYR A 62 18.53 -1.29 8.48
CA TYR A 62 17.48 -0.49 9.12
C TYR A 62 16.86 0.55 8.18
N ILE A 63 17.65 1.12 7.24
CA ILE A 63 17.12 1.99 6.19
C ILE A 63 16.12 1.22 5.34
N LYS A 64 16.51 0.05 4.81
CA LYS A 64 15.61 -0.81 4.02
C LYS A 64 14.36 -1.23 4.82
N HIS A 65 14.54 -1.62 6.08
CA HIS A 65 13.44 -1.99 6.96
C HIS A 65 12.46 -0.82 7.19
N ASN A 66 12.98 0.40 7.34
CA ASN A 66 12.17 1.60 7.49
C ASN A 66 11.47 1.98 6.17
N GLU A 67 12.16 1.89 5.02
CA GLU A 67 11.55 2.12 3.71
C GLU A 67 10.36 1.20 3.43
N ASN A 68 10.44 -0.06 3.86
CA ASN A 68 9.33 -1.02 3.76
C ASN A 68 8.10 -0.63 4.60
N LYS A 69 8.26 0.23 5.61
CA LYS A 69 7.17 0.76 6.44
C LYS A 69 6.57 2.05 5.91
N LYS A 70 7.17 2.64 4.87
CA LYS A 70 6.70 3.90 4.31
C LYS A 70 5.23 3.70 3.92
N PRO A 71 4.29 4.41 4.56
CA PRO A 71 2.89 4.25 4.21
C PRO A 71 2.76 4.59 2.74
N PHE A 72 2.11 3.71 1.98
CA PHE A 72 1.72 4.03 0.61
C PHE A 72 1.04 5.39 0.67
N ASN A 73 1.53 6.37 -0.09
CA ASN A 73 0.96 7.71 -0.12
C ASN A 73 -0.45 7.62 -0.74
N MET A 74 -1.42 7.21 0.07
CA MET A 74 -2.83 7.21 -0.27
C MET A 74 -3.31 8.64 -0.55
N LYS A 75 -2.54 9.66 -0.13
CA LYS A 75 -2.78 11.07 -0.49
C LYS A 75 -2.77 11.34 -2.01
N THR A 76 -2.13 10.48 -2.80
CA THR A 76 -2.16 10.55 -4.28
C THR A 76 -3.30 9.71 -4.87
N ILE A 77 -3.77 8.67 -4.18
CA ILE A 77 -4.82 7.76 -4.65
C ILE A 77 -6.22 8.29 -4.30
N LEU A 78 -6.37 8.94 -3.14
CA LEU A 78 -7.67 9.44 -2.67
C LEU A 78 -8.29 10.58 -3.51
N PRO A 79 -7.53 11.56 -4.05
CA PRO A 79 -8.15 12.64 -4.81
C PRO A 79 -8.73 12.15 -6.14
N THR A 80 -8.21 11.05 -6.71
CA THR A 80 -8.68 10.53 -8.00
C THR A 80 -10.15 10.12 -7.96
N TYR A 81 -10.61 9.48 -6.88
CA TYR A 81 -12.01 9.06 -6.76
C TYR A 81 -12.96 10.22 -6.38
N ASN A 82 -12.45 11.24 -5.69
CA ASN A 82 -13.23 12.40 -5.24
C ASN A 82 -13.24 13.56 -6.24
N THR A 83 -12.67 13.37 -7.44
CA THR A 83 -12.82 14.37 -8.50
C THR A 83 -14.27 14.37 -9.02
N PRO A 84 -14.91 15.54 -9.16
CA PRO A 84 -16.28 15.63 -9.67
C PRO A 84 -16.44 15.01 -11.07
N LEU A 85 -15.34 14.93 -11.83
CA LEU A 85 -15.28 14.26 -13.14
C LEU A 85 -15.54 12.75 -13.04
N VAL A 86 -14.86 12.05 -12.12
CA VAL A 86 -14.98 10.59 -11.98
C VAL A 86 -16.35 10.21 -11.43
N ILE A 87 -16.85 10.96 -10.46
CA ILE A 87 -18.20 10.78 -9.90
C ILE A 87 -19.26 10.98 -10.99
N GLY A 88 -19.08 12.00 -11.85
CA GLY A 88 -19.98 12.27 -12.98
C GLY A 88 -20.03 11.14 -14.01
N ILE A 89 -18.87 10.58 -14.39
CA ILE A 89 -18.79 9.48 -15.37
C ILE A 89 -19.43 8.21 -14.80
N VAL A 90 -19.11 7.83 -13.57
CA VAL A 90 -19.67 6.62 -12.93
C VAL A 90 -21.18 6.78 -12.71
N GLY A 91 -21.63 7.94 -12.22
CA GLY A 91 -23.05 8.23 -12.07
C GLY A 91 -23.80 8.20 -13.40
N GLY A 92 -23.22 8.77 -14.46
CA GLY A 92 -23.79 8.75 -15.80
C GLY A 92 -23.93 7.34 -16.37
N LEU A 93 -22.92 6.48 -16.23
CA LEU A 93 -22.98 5.08 -16.68
C LEU A 93 -24.07 4.29 -15.95
N ILE A 94 -24.22 4.50 -14.64
CA ILE A 94 -25.28 3.85 -13.86
C ILE A 94 -26.65 4.27 -14.37
N ILE A 95 -26.88 5.57 -14.60
CA ILE A 95 -28.16 6.09 -15.12
C ILE A 95 -28.46 5.52 -16.51
N VAL A 96 -27.49 5.48 -17.42
CA VAL A 96 -27.66 4.91 -18.77
C VAL A 96 -27.99 3.42 -18.71
N CYS A 97 -27.34 2.66 -17.82
CA CYS A 97 -27.67 1.26 -17.58
C CYS A 97 -29.10 1.10 -17.06
N PHE A 98 -29.55 1.90 -16.09
CA PHE A 98 -30.94 1.85 -15.61
C PHE A 98 -31.95 2.23 -16.70
N CYS A 99 -31.69 3.26 -17.49
CA CYS A 99 -32.56 3.72 -18.58
C CYS A 99 -32.65 2.73 -19.75
N THR A 100 -31.67 1.84 -19.93
CA THR A 100 -31.68 0.81 -20.99
C THR A 100 -32.23 -0.53 -20.50
N ILE A 101 -31.99 -0.89 -19.24
CA ILE A 101 -32.50 -2.14 -18.64
C ILE A 101 -34.03 -2.08 -18.43
N THR A 102 -34.56 -0.92 -18.03
CA THR A 102 -36.00 -0.72 -17.81
C THR A 102 -36.87 -0.94 -19.06
N PRO A 103 -36.56 -0.42 -20.26
CA PRO A 103 -37.34 -0.72 -21.46
C PRO A 103 -37.12 -2.15 -21.97
N ILE A 104 -35.91 -2.72 -21.84
CA ILE A 104 -35.63 -4.09 -22.30
C ILE A 104 -36.44 -5.13 -21.50
N SER A 105 -36.57 -4.92 -20.20
CA SER A 105 -37.38 -5.79 -19.32
C SER A 105 -38.89 -5.71 -19.61
N VAL A 106 -39.39 -4.55 -20.08
CA VAL A 106 -40.82 -4.37 -20.43
C VAL A 106 -41.15 -4.81 -21.86
N ILE A 107 -40.25 -4.62 -22.83
CA ILE A 107 -40.53 -4.93 -24.25
C ILE A 107 -40.46 -6.44 -24.54
N ARG A 108 -39.55 -7.18 -23.90
CA ARG A 108 -39.41 -8.64 -24.10
C ARG A 108 -40.69 -9.43 -23.80
N PRO A 109 -41.37 -9.27 -22.64
CA PRO A 109 -42.56 -10.05 -22.32
C PRO A 109 -43.72 -9.77 -23.28
N VAL A 110 -43.90 -8.51 -23.74
CA VAL A 110 -44.98 -8.14 -24.66
C VAL A 110 -44.84 -8.83 -26.02
N LYS A 111 -43.62 -8.95 -26.56
CA LYS A 111 -43.39 -9.66 -27.83
C LYS A 111 -43.69 -11.15 -27.70
N THR A 112 -43.28 -11.78 -26.60
CA THR A 112 -43.53 -13.20 -26.35
C THR A 112 -45.02 -13.50 -26.24
N VAL A 113 -45.77 -12.67 -25.50
CA VAL A 113 -47.23 -12.82 -25.36
C VAL A 113 -47.94 -12.64 -26.70
N LYS A 114 -47.52 -11.65 -27.52
CA LYS A 114 -48.12 -11.44 -28.84
C LYS A 114 -47.85 -12.60 -29.80
N GLN A 115 -46.64 -13.16 -29.80
CA GLN A 115 -46.31 -14.36 -30.59
C GLN A 115 -47.19 -15.56 -30.19
N ILE A 116 -47.36 -15.80 -28.89
CA ILE A 116 -48.22 -16.88 -28.38
C ILE A 116 -49.69 -16.64 -28.80
N ALA A 117 -50.18 -15.40 -28.71
CA ALA A 117 -51.54 -15.05 -29.10
C ALA A 117 -51.80 -15.22 -30.61
N ASP A 118 -50.83 -14.88 -31.47
CA ASP A 118 -50.96 -15.05 -32.92
C ASP A 118 -50.93 -16.55 -33.32
N VAL A 119 -50.12 -17.37 -32.64
CA VAL A 119 -50.10 -18.84 -32.82
C VAL A 119 -51.44 -19.46 -32.40
N LEU A 120 -51.99 -19.07 -31.25
CA LEU A 120 -53.30 -19.54 -30.79
C LEU A 120 -54.43 -19.21 -31.78
N LYS A 121 -54.44 -17.99 -32.33
CA LYS A 121 -55.41 -17.58 -33.34
C LYS A 121 -55.33 -18.42 -34.63
N GLY A 122 -54.13 -18.80 -35.05
CA GLY A 122 -53.92 -19.67 -36.20
C GLY A 122 -54.51 -21.07 -36.00
N ILE A 123 -54.34 -21.63 -34.80
CA ILE A 123 -54.88 -22.95 -34.45
C ILE A 123 -56.42 -22.94 -34.44
N THR A 124 -57.05 -21.91 -33.87
CA THR A 124 -58.52 -21.77 -33.87
C THR A 124 -59.16 -21.52 -35.24
N LYS A 125 -58.39 -21.17 -36.28
CA LYS A 125 -58.90 -21.00 -37.66
C LYS A 125 -58.87 -22.29 -38.49
N CYS A 126 -58.13 -23.30 -38.04
CA CYS A 126 -57.98 -24.59 -38.73
C CYS A 126 -58.94 -25.68 -38.22
N TRP A 127 -59.80 -25.35 -37.25
CA TRP A 127 -60.90 -26.17 -36.74
C TRP A 127 -62.22 -25.49 -37.09
#